data_AF-A0A6S7AHI9-F1
#
_entry.id   AF-A0A6S7AHI9-F1
#
_cell.length_a   1.000
_cell.length_b   1.000
_cell.length_c   1.000
_cell.angle_alpha   90.00
_cell.angle_beta   90.00
_cell.angle_gamma   90.00
#
_symmetry.space_group_name_H-M   'P 1'
#
loop_
_entity.id
_entity.type
_entity.pdbx_description
1 polymer ?
#
loop_
_entity_poly.entity_id
_entity_poly.type
_entity_poly.pdbx_seq_one_letter_code
_entity_poly.pdbx_strand_id
1 'polypeptide(L)'
;MKYPVHVSGRALEGTLDAVIKLLGGSQHLLFDAMARLTNGTPSHVVAPTSPVEFARKRNEIARIFQSPMMLRGLDIALQLFEEVYREVEVQGGVPGYRPQDLLDVLRIDTEQPDETISLSTDMRWVVEWPIRLPAGGPETRMSCDWLSRSWGIVVPPYVVNYLSSAATARRQKRNDAAVALLSIAAEATLRDVLSSYGYSFTRGAGTKDVYAYSRAQVTADVKAGAYIVKFHDEMPLGVNDFSSSFSGAPVEIKLKRALKNISGSRICLNLAVPDAFLDHWSTATVEKLGVSTVGGLGAALKIARNQVACVTAEDLASDFDEVLQAVRNNLVHLSGAALNTPLPRFDVIKSGFVLRDFLMDDLLVQDFVAAISRFVSVQYVKLRSSGTLHT
;
A
#
# COMPACT_ATOMS: atom_id res chain seq x y z
N MET A 1 -10.39 13.12 7.41
CA MET A 1 -10.11 11.77 6.90
C MET A 1 -11.36 11.27 6.20
N LYS A 2 -11.33 10.93 4.90
CA LYS A 2 -12.50 10.33 4.22
C LYS A 2 -12.41 8.82 4.44
N TYR A 3 -13.32 8.26 5.22
CA TYR A 3 -13.47 6.82 5.33
C TYR A 3 -14.03 6.29 4.00
N PRO A 4 -13.45 5.23 3.40
CA PRO A 4 -14.00 4.60 2.19
C PRO A 4 -15.34 3.90 2.49
N VAL A 5 -15.55 3.54 3.76
CA VAL A 5 -16.75 2.87 4.26
C VAL A 5 -17.65 3.86 4.99
N HIS A 6 -18.94 3.79 4.71
CA HIS A 6 -19.97 4.58 5.37
C HIS A 6 -20.80 3.68 6.28
N VAL A 7 -20.87 3.97 7.57
CA VAL A 7 -21.66 3.17 8.53
C VAL A 7 -22.69 4.06 9.18
N SER A 8 -23.95 3.63 9.16
CA SER A 8 -25.05 4.38 9.76
C SER A 8 -24.98 4.31 11.29
N GLY A 9 -25.42 5.38 11.96
CA GLY A 9 -25.46 5.40 13.43
C GLY A 9 -26.38 4.32 14.02
N ARG A 10 -27.43 3.91 13.28
CA ARG A 10 -28.31 2.80 13.66
C ARG A 10 -27.59 1.45 13.64
N ALA A 11 -26.71 1.21 12.67
CA ALA A 11 -25.93 -0.02 12.60
C ALA A 11 -24.96 -0.10 13.80
N LEU A 12 -24.32 1.01 14.15
CA LEU A 12 -23.44 1.09 15.34
C LEU A 12 -24.21 0.86 16.65
N GLU A 13 -25.39 1.48 16.81
CA GLU A 13 -26.23 1.27 18.00
C GLU A 13 -26.74 -0.17 18.09
N GLY A 14 -27.19 -0.75 16.98
CA GLY A 14 -27.63 -2.16 16.95
C GLY A 14 -26.50 -3.12 17.30
N THR A 15 -25.27 -2.83 16.85
CA THR A 15 -24.07 -3.60 17.22
C THR A 15 -23.78 -3.47 18.72
N LEU A 16 -23.86 -2.27 19.27
CA LEU A 16 -23.68 -2.04 20.71
C LEU A 16 -24.69 -2.86 21.54
N ASP A 17 -25.96 -2.87 21.14
CA ASP A 17 -27.00 -3.63 21.84
C ASP A 17 -26.75 -5.14 21.75
N ALA A 18 -26.29 -5.63 20.59
CA ALA A 18 -25.93 -7.03 20.42
C ALA A 18 -24.73 -7.42 21.29
N VAL A 19 -23.69 -6.57 21.38
CA VAL A 19 -22.54 -6.78 22.28
C VAL A 19 -22.99 -6.80 23.75
N ILE A 20 -23.80 -5.83 24.18
CA ILE A 20 -24.31 -5.77 25.57
C ILE A 20 -25.12 -7.02 25.90
N LYS A 21 -25.97 -7.46 24.97
CA LYS A 21 -26.77 -8.67 25.12
C LYS A 21 -25.89 -9.92 25.24
N LEU A 22 -24.83 -10.01 24.44
CA LEU A 22 -23.89 -11.13 24.48
C LEU A 22 -23.10 -11.14 25.80
N LEU A 23 -22.63 -9.97 26.25
CA LEU A 23 -21.91 -9.84 27.52
C LEU A 23 -22.77 -10.22 28.74
N GLY A 24 -24.09 -10.00 28.70
CA GLY A 24 -25.01 -10.45 29.75
C GLY A 24 -24.62 -9.94 31.14
N GLY A 25 -24.29 -10.86 32.05
CA GLY A 25 -23.82 -10.53 33.40
C GLY A 25 -22.41 -9.91 33.46
N SER A 26 -21.63 -10.02 32.38
CA SER A 26 -20.25 -9.53 32.27
C SER A 26 -20.15 -8.15 31.61
N GLN A 27 -21.17 -7.30 31.76
CA GLN A 27 -21.17 -5.93 31.22
C GLN A 27 -20.05 -5.04 31.80
N HIS A 28 -19.45 -5.41 32.92
CA HIS A 28 -18.29 -4.70 33.48
C HIS A 28 -17.10 -4.62 32.50
N LEU A 29 -16.96 -5.60 31.60
CA LEU A 29 -15.93 -5.62 30.56
C LEU A 29 -16.05 -4.44 29.58
N LEU A 30 -17.29 -4.02 29.31
CA LEU A 30 -17.53 -2.81 28.51
C LEU A 30 -17.01 -1.57 29.23
N PHE A 31 -17.11 -1.51 30.57
CA PHE A 31 -16.64 -0.35 31.34
C PHE A 31 -15.14 -0.33 31.47
N ASP A 32 -14.52 -1.49 31.66
CA ASP A 32 -13.06 -1.60 31.69
C ASP A 32 -12.47 -1.18 30.34
N ALA A 33 -13.10 -1.60 29.24
CA ALA A 33 -12.78 -1.14 27.89
C ALA A 33 -12.93 0.39 27.74
N MET A 34 -14.03 0.98 28.23
CA MET A 34 -14.22 2.43 28.24
C MET A 34 -13.15 3.16 29.06
N ALA A 35 -12.81 2.64 30.24
CA ALA A 35 -11.81 3.24 31.13
C ALA A 35 -10.44 3.29 30.43
N ARG A 36 -10.05 2.20 29.75
CA ARG A 36 -8.83 2.12 28.95
C ARG A 36 -8.83 3.10 27.77
N LEU A 37 -9.97 3.33 27.11
CA LEU A 37 -10.08 4.37 26.08
C LEU A 37 -9.91 5.78 26.62
N THR A 38 -10.34 6.03 27.86
CA THR A 38 -10.27 7.37 28.49
C THR A 38 -8.94 7.68 29.16
N ASN A 39 -8.09 6.67 29.37
CA ASN A 39 -6.83 6.86 30.07
C ASN A 39 -5.86 7.69 29.20
N GLY A 40 -5.62 8.95 29.59
CA GLY A 40 -4.67 9.85 28.92
C GLY A 40 -5.25 10.79 27.85
N THR A 41 -6.56 10.75 27.56
CA THR A 41 -7.21 11.69 26.63
C THR A 41 -8.62 12.05 27.08
N PRO A 42 -9.07 13.32 26.93
CA PRO A 42 -10.47 13.68 27.13
C PRO A 42 -11.32 13.01 26.05
N SER A 43 -11.80 11.81 26.33
CA SER A 43 -12.71 11.05 25.47
C SER A 43 -14.16 11.38 25.83
N HIS A 44 -15.03 11.38 24.83
CA HIS A 44 -16.47 11.53 25.01
C HIS A 44 -17.13 10.31 25.69
N VAL A 45 -16.36 9.23 25.93
CA VAL A 45 -16.87 7.95 26.45
C VAL A 45 -16.22 7.64 27.81
N VAL A 46 -16.63 8.32 28.87
CA VAL A 46 -16.14 8.08 30.25
C VAL A 46 -16.83 6.87 30.89
N ALA A 47 -16.07 5.94 31.47
CA ALA A 47 -16.63 4.79 32.17
C ALA A 47 -17.61 5.20 33.30
N PRO A 48 -18.73 4.48 33.50
CA PRO A 48 -19.63 4.76 34.60
C PRO A 48 -18.95 4.46 35.94
N THR A 49 -19.29 5.24 36.98
CA THR A 49 -18.70 5.07 38.32
C THR A 49 -19.51 4.11 39.20
N SER A 50 -20.75 3.78 38.78
CA SER A 50 -21.59 2.80 39.44
C SER A 50 -22.53 2.09 38.44
N PRO A 51 -23.00 0.87 38.75
CA PRO A 51 -23.94 0.13 37.90
C PRO A 51 -25.26 0.87 37.64
N VAL A 52 -25.69 1.76 38.54
CA VAL A 52 -26.93 2.54 38.41
C VAL A 52 -26.85 3.54 37.25
N GLU A 53 -25.64 3.98 36.89
CA GLU A 53 -25.41 4.89 35.75
C GLU A 53 -25.44 4.17 34.39
N PHE A 54 -25.54 2.84 34.37
CA PHE A 54 -25.38 2.04 33.16
C PHE A 54 -26.33 2.43 32.04
N ALA A 55 -27.63 2.51 32.33
CA ALA A 55 -28.64 2.84 31.34
C ALA A 55 -28.41 4.25 30.76
N ARG A 56 -28.04 5.21 31.62
CA ARG A 56 -27.71 6.58 31.19
C ARG A 56 -26.47 6.59 30.29
N LYS A 57 -25.43 5.84 30.67
CA LYS A 57 -24.16 5.77 29.93
C LYS A 57 -24.32 5.08 28.59
N ARG A 58 -25.08 3.97 28.53
CA ARG A 58 -25.46 3.31 27.26
C ARG A 58 -26.14 4.29 26.31
N ASN A 59 -27.10 5.09 26.81
CA ASN A 59 -27.79 6.08 25.99
C ASN A 59 -26.88 7.22 25.52
N GLU A 60 -25.90 7.63 26.33
CA GLU A 60 -24.90 8.60 25.94
C GLU A 60 -24.01 8.08 24.79
N ILE A 61 -23.55 6.84 24.89
CA ILE A 61 -22.76 6.17 23.83
C ILE A 61 -23.59 6.02 22.56
N ALA A 62 -24.84 5.54 22.68
CA ALA A 62 -25.75 5.41 21.55
C ALA A 62 -25.93 6.77 20.83
N ARG A 63 -26.10 7.87 21.57
CA ARG A 63 -26.18 9.22 21.00
C ARG A 63 -24.91 9.63 20.24
N ILE A 64 -23.74 9.27 20.76
CA ILE A 64 -22.45 9.51 20.08
C ILE A 64 -22.41 8.71 18.76
N PHE A 65 -22.81 7.43 18.81
CA PHE A 65 -22.83 6.53 17.65
C PHE A 65 -23.82 7.00 16.58
N GLN A 66 -24.95 7.60 16.97
CA GLN A 66 -25.91 8.24 16.06
C GLN A 66 -25.30 9.42 15.26
N SER A 67 -24.12 9.91 15.62
CA SER A 67 -23.37 10.91 14.87
C SER A 67 -21.98 10.39 14.43
N PRO A 68 -21.91 9.45 13.47
CA PRO A 68 -20.68 8.75 13.10
C PRO A 68 -19.51 9.68 12.75
N MET A 69 -19.80 10.80 12.08
CA MET A 69 -18.80 11.78 11.64
C MET A 69 -18.67 12.98 12.59
N MET A 70 -19.78 13.63 12.95
CA MET A 70 -19.76 14.89 13.72
C MET A 70 -19.23 14.69 15.14
N LEU A 71 -19.60 13.59 15.79
CA LEU A 71 -19.11 13.24 17.14
C LEU A 71 -18.03 12.16 17.11
N ARG A 72 -17.45 11.89 15.92
CA ARG A 72 -16.52 10.77 15.69
C ARG A 72 -17.10 9.43 16.15
N GLY A 73 -18.42 9.25 16.07
CA GLY A 73 -19.11 8.07 16.56
C GLY A 73 -18.59 6.75 15.98
N LEU A 74 -18.19 6.74 14.69
CA LEU A 74 -17.61 5.55 14.07
C LEU A 74 -16.27 5.19 14.70
N ASP A 75 -15.33 6.13 14.74
CA ASP A 75 -13.99 5.93 15.29
C ASP A 75 -14.05 5.48 16.76
N ILE A 76 -14.91 6.12 17.56
CA ILE A 76 -15.14 5.75 18.96
C ILE A 76 -15.74 4.33 19.06
N ALA A 77 -16.71 3.98 18.20
CA ALA A 77 -17.32 2.66 18.21
C ALA A 77 -16.30 1.56 17.89
N LEU A 78 -15.51 1.75 16.83
CA LEU A 78 -14.48 0.79 16.42
C LEU A 78 -13.45 0.58 17.54
N GLN A 79 -12.96 1.66 18.15
CA GLN A 79 -12.01 1.57 19.27
C GLN A 79 -12.64 0.89 20.50
N LEU A 80 -13.91 1.17 20.81
CA LEU A 80 -14.60 0.56 21.94
C LEU A 80 -14.77 -0.94 21.73
N PHE A 81 -15.22 -1.35 20.56
CA PHE A 81 -15.41 -2.77 20.24
C PHE A 81 -14.09 -3.54 20.22
N GLU A 82 -13.01 -2.93 19.74
CA GLU A 82 -11.66 -3.48 19.90
C GLU A 82 -11.31 -3.69 21.38
N GLU A 83 -11.45 -2.68 22.24
CA GLU A 83 -11.11 -2.83 23.66
C GLU A 83 -11.98 -3.86 24.37
N VAL A 84 -13.27 -3.98 24.01
CA VAL A 84 -14.15 -5.02 24.54
C VAL A 84 -13.62 -6.40 24.16
N TYR A 85 -13.28 -6.63 22.88
CA TYR A 85 -12.73 -7.90 22.44
C TYR A 85 -11.41 -8.23 23.14
N ARG A 86 -10.50 -7.26 23.26
CA ARG A 86 -9.24 -7.43 23.98
C ARG A 86 -9.47 -7.84 25.43
N GLU A 87 -10.45 -7.23 26.10
CA GLU A 87 -10.70 -7.53 27.51
C GLU A 87 -11.32 -8.91 27.70
N VAL A 88 -12.21 -9.31 26.78
CA VAL A 88 -12.71 -10.69 26.73
C VAL A 88 -11.58 -11.68 26.54
N GLU A 89 -10.62 -11.39 25.66
CA GLU A 89 -9.45 -12.24 25.42
C GLU A 89 -8.54 -12.34 26.65
N VAL A 90 -8.21 -11.22 27.28
CA VAL A 90 -7.36 -11.14 28.49
C VAL A 90 -7.95 -11.93 29.66
N GLN A 91 -9.27 -11.94 29.80
CA GLN A 91 -9.96 -12.71 30.86
C GLN A 91 -10.15 -14.20 30.52
N GLY A 92 -9.67 -14.66 29.37
CA GLY A 92 -9.81 -16.06 28.93
C GLY A 92 -11.20 -16.41 28.40
N GLY A 93 -11.97 -15.39 27.98
CA GLY A 93 -13.34 -15.51 27.49
C GLY A 93 -14.38 -15.09 28.53
N VAL A 94 -15.66 -15.17 28.13
CA VAL A 94 -16.79 -14.92 29.02
C VAL A 94 -17.59 -16.21 29.18
N PRO A 95 -18.02 -16.57 30.40
CA PRO A 95 -18.82 -17.77 30.62
C PRO A 95 -20.08 -17.78 29.73
N GLY A 96 -20.25 -18.85 28.96
CA GLY A 96 -21.46 -19.08 28.16
C GLY A 96 -21.38 -18.75 26.67
N TYR A 97 -20.25 -18.23 26.16
CA TYR A 97 -20.03 -18.10 24.71
C TYR A 97 -18.53 -18.15 24.34
N ARG A 98 -18.24 -18.43 23.07
CA ARG A 98 -16.88 -18.53 22.51
C ARG A 98 -16.42 -17.15 22.03
N PRO A 99 -15.11 -16.81 22.05
CA PRO A 99 -14.61 -15.54 21.50
C PRO A 99 -15.07 -15.24 20.06
N GLN A 100 -15.25 -16.28 19.25
CA GLN A 100 -15.80 -16.15 17.89
C GLN A 100 -17.22 -15.56 17.88
N ASP A 101 -18.06 -15.89 18.86
CA ASP A 101 -19.43 -15.39 18.92
C ASP A 101 -19.45 -13.86 19.13
N LEU A 102 -18.42 -13.29 19.77
CA LEU A 102 -18.24 -11.84 19.86
C LEU A 102 -17.78 -11.24 18.51
N LEU A 103 -16.85 -11.87 17.81
CA LEU A 103 -16.43 -11.42 16.48
C LEU A 103 -17.60 -11.45 15.47
N ASP A 104 -18.45 -12.47 15.55
CA ASP A 104 -19.64 -12.60 14.72
C ASP A 104 -20.65 -11.47 15.00
N VAL A 105 -20.79 -11.05 16.26
CA VAL A 105 -21.60 -9.90 16.67
C VAL A 105 -20.97 -8.57 16.26
N LEU A 106 -19.64 -8.48 16.23
CA LEU A 106 -18.88 -7.30 15.79
C LEU A 106 -18.82 -7.14 14.27
N ARG A 107 -19.76 -7.77 13.56
CA ARG A 107 -19.96 -7.61 12.13
C ARG A 107 -21.03 -6.56 11.86
N ILE A 108 -20.62 -5.43 11.29
CA ILE A 108 -21.43 -4.23 11.16
C ILE A 108 -21.74 -3.99 9.68
N ASP A 109 -23.02 -3.91 9.35
CA ASP A 109 -23.47 -3.54 8.01
C ASP A 109 -23.12 -2.08 7.71
N THR A 110 -22.59 -1.85 6.50
CA THR A 110 -22.31 -0.50 6.01
C THR A 110 -23.54 0.03 5.26
N GLU A 111 -23.51 1.30 4.87
CA GLU A 111 -24.57 1.91 4.03
C GLU A 111 -24.49 1.43 2.58
N GLN A 112 -23.38 0.80 2.17
CA GLN A 112 -23.32 0.15 0.87
C GLN A 112 -24.01 -1.21 0.93
N PRO A 113 -24.82 -1.57 -0.08
CA PRO A 113 -25.49 -2.87 -0.12
C PRO A 113 -24.48 -4.01 -0.05
N ASP A 114 -24.76 -4.94 0.86
CA ASP A 114 -23.98 -6.15 1.04
C ASP A 114 -22.49 -5.82 1.24
N GLU A 115 -22.15 -4.80 2.02
CA GLU A 115 -20.80 -4.54 2.50
C GLU A 115 -20.84 -4.52 4.01
N THR A 116 -19.88 -5.19 4.65
CA THR A 116 -19.80 -5.27 6.10
C THR A 116 -18.39 -4.97 6.56
N ILE A 117 -18.26 -4.40 7.75
CA ILE A 117 -16.97 -4.37 8.45
C ILE A 117 -17.01 -5.34 9.62
N SER A 118 -15.88 -6.01 9.88
CA SER A 118 -15.75 -6.96 10.98
C SER A 118 -14.39 -6.79 11.64
N LEU A 119 -14.30 -7.17 12.92
CA LEU A 119 -13.03 -7.23 13.62
C LEU A 119 -12.39 -8.60 13.37
N SER A 120 -11.09 -8.63 13.04
CA SER A 120 -10.30 -9.85 12.96
C SER A 120 -9.65 -10.19 14.31
N THR A 121 -9.22 -11.44 14.47
CA THR A 121 -8.46 -11.91 15.64
C THR A 121 -7.17 -11.13 15.87
N ASP A 122 -6.58 -10.59 14.81
CA ASP A 122 -5.35 -9.77 14.89
C ASP A 122 -5.64 -8.30 15.20
N MET A 123 -6.84 -7.97 15.69
CA MET A 123 -7.23 -6.61 16.09
C MET A 123 -7.17 -5.60 14.93
N ARG A 124 -7.59 -6.05 13.75
CA ARG A 124 -7.73 -5.24 12.54
C ARG A 124 -9.17 -5.28 12.04
N TRP A 125 -9.73 -4.12 11.73
CA TRP A 125 -11.00 -4.02 11.03
C TRP A 125 -10.83 -4.39 9.56
N VAL A 126 -11.65 -5.34 9.13
CA VAL A 126 -11.67 -5.90 7.79
C VAL A 126 -12.97 -5.47 7.12
N VAL A 127 -12.88 -4.98 5.89
CA VAL A 127 -14.05 -4.76 5.03
C VAL A 127 -14.29 -6.05 4.26
N GLU A 128 -15.53 -6.50 4.23
CA GLU A 128 -15.96 -7.71 3.55
C GLU A 128 -17.08 -7.42 2.57
N TRP A 129 -16.98 -8.04 1.39
CA TRP A 129 -18.02 -8.05 0.37
C TRP A 129 -18.37 -9.50 0.04
N PRO A 130 -19.65 -9.89 0.10
CA PRO A 130 -20.11 -11.17 -0.38
C PRO A 130 -19.97 -11.25 -1.89
N ILE A 131 -19.52 -12.41 -2.33
CA ILE A 131 -19.38 -12.80 -3.71
C ILE A 131 -20.11 -14.12 -3.87
N ARG A 132 -21.18 -14.08 -4.65
CA ARG A 132 -22.00 -15.27 -4.92
C ARG A 132 -21.37 -16.11 -6.01
N LEU A 133 -21.20 -17.40 -5.73
CA LEU A 133 -20.97 -18.38 -6.78
C LEU A 133 -22.26 -18.57 -7.59
N PRO A 134 -22.21 -18.63 -8.93
CA PRO A 134 -23.39 -18.79 -9.76
C PRO A 134 -24.09 -20.15 -9.61
N ALA A 135 -23.46 -21.16 -8.99
CA ALA A 135 -23.95 -22.53 -8.91
C ALA A 135 -24.59 -22.93 -7.56
N GLY A 136 -25.06 -21.98 -6.76
CA GLY A 136 -25.64 -22.30 -5.43
C GLY A 136 -24.62 -22.85 -4.42
N GLY A 137 -23.32 -22.65 -4.69
CA GLY A 137 -22.25 -22.89 -3.73
C GLY A 137 -22.34 -21.94 -2.52
N PRO A 138 -21.56 -22.21 -1.45
CA PRO A 138 -21.54 -21.33 -0.29
C PRO A 138 -21.17 -19.91 -0.69
N GLU A 139 -21.82 -18.93 -0.07
CA GLU A 139 -21.46 -17.52 -0.25
C GLU A 139 -20.02 -17.31 0.22
N THR A 140 -19.14 -16.97 -0.71
CA THR A 140 -17.76 -16.61 -0.40
C THR A 140 -17.65 -15.12 -0.16
N ARG A 141 -16.66 -14.68 0.60
CA ARG A 141 -16.40 -13.25 0.77
C ARG A 141 -15.04 -12.88 0.23
N MET A 142 -15.00 -11.74 -0.45
CA MET A 142 -13.79 -11.00 -0.66
C MET A 142 -13.61 -10.04 0.52
N SER A 143 -12.39 -9.91 1.01
CA SER A 143 -12.14 -9.09 2.20
C SER A 143 -10.77 -8.41 2.16
N CYS A 144 -10.66 -7.24 2.78
CA CYS A 144 -9.38 -6.58 2.96
C CYS A 144 -9.24 -5.89 4.32
N ASP A 145 -8.03 -5.93 4.88
CA ASP A 145 -7.69 -5.15 6.07
C ASP A 145 -7.87 -3.66 5.78
N TRP A 146 -8.57 -2.93 6.65
CA TRP A 146 -8.86 -1.51 6.42
C TRP A 146 -8.30 -0.60 7.50
N LEU A 147 -8.51 -0.94 8.77
CA LEU A 147 -8.14 -0.06 9.88
C LEU A 147 -7.55 -0.89 11.03
N SER A 148 -6.53 -0.35 11.68
CA SER A 148 -6.03 -0.85 12.97
C SER A 148 -5.80 0.33 13.88
N ARG A 149 -6.16 0.21 15.16
CA ARG A 149 -5.82 1.23 16.16
C ARG A 149 -4.32 1.54 16.22
N SER A 150 -3.45 0.56 15.98
CA SER A 150 -2.00 0.72 16.06
C SER A 150 -1.38 1.47 14.86
N TRP A 151 -1.99 1.36 13.67
CA TRP A 151 -1.44 1.88 12.42
C TRP A 151 -2.30 2.95 11.75
N GLY A 152 -3.54 3.16 12.22
CA GLY A 152 -4.55 3.88 11.47
C GLY A 152 -5.00 3.08 10.25
N ILE A 153 -5.12 3.75 9.10
CA ILE A 153 -5.57 3.12 7.84
C ILE A 153 -4.52 2.08 7.41
N VAL A 154 -4.91 0.81 7.24
CA VAL A 154 -4.02 -0.26 6.76
C VAL A 154 -3.95 -0.21 5.24
N VAL A 155 -5.07 -0.48 4.56
CA VAL A 155 -5.19 -0.37 3.11
C VAL A 155 -5.76 1.01 2.73
N PRO A 156 -5.11 1.78 1.84
CA PRO A 156 -5.57 3.11 1.44
C PRO A 156 -6.99 3.12 0.84
N PRO A 157 -7.78 4.18 1.06
CA PRO A 157 -9.18 4.23 0.65
C PRO A 157 -9.41 4.00 -0.85
N TYR A 158 -8.50 4.46 -1.71
CA TYR A 158 -8.64 4.27 -3.15
C TYR A 158 -8.50 2.80 -3.57
N VAL A 159 -7.68 2.00 -2.87
CA VAL A 159 -7.58 0.55 -3.12
C VAL A 159 -8.83 -0.17 -2.64
N VAL A 160 -9.33 0.19 -1.45
CA VAL A 160 -10.61 -0.32 -0.93
C VAL A 160 -11.75 -0.05 -1.92
N ASN A 161 -11.78 1.14 -2.52
CA ASN A 161 -12.79 1.48 -3.53
C ASN A 161 -12.70 0.63 -4.81
N TYR A 162 -11.48 0.29 -5.27
CA TYR A 162 -11.31 -0.62 -6.41
C TYR A 162 -11.82 -2.03 -6.08
N LEU A 163 -11.53 -2.52 -4.87
CA LEU A 163 -12.02 -3.81 -4.38
C LEU A 163 -13.56 -3.81 -4.27
N SER A 164 -14.16 -2.83 -3.60
CA SER A 164 -15.64 -2.70 -3.51
C SER A 164 -16.32 -2.66 -4.89
N SER A 165 -15.73 -1.90 -5.83
CA SER A 165 -16.24 -1.83 -7.21
C SER A 165 -16.11 -3.19 -7.92
N ALA A 166 -15.02 -3.92 -7.69
CA ALA A 166 -14.82 -5.25 -8.27
C ALA A 166 -15.81 -6.28 -7.72
N ALA A 167 -16.07 -6.28 -6.40
CA ALA A 167 -17.11 -7.12 -5.81
C ALA A 167 -18.48 -6.83 -6.42
N THR A 168 -18.82 -5.56 -6.58
CA THR A 168 -20.08 -5.15 -7.21
C THR A 168 -20.18 -5.65 -8.65
N ALA A 169 -19.13 -5.50 -9.46
CA ALA A 169 -19.08 -6.02 -10.82
C ALA A 169 -19.24 -7.55 -10.86
N ARG A 170 -18.56 -8.26 -9.94
CA ARG A 170 -18.65 -9.72 -9.82
C ARG A 170 -20.06 -10.19 -9.46
N ARG A 171 -20.73 -9.53 -8.51
CA ARG A 171 -22.14 -9.80 -8.16
C ARG A 171 -23.09 -9.62 -9.34
N GLN A 172 -22.78 -8.69 -10.25
CA GLN A 172 -23.51 -8.47 -11.49
C GLN A 172 -23.11 -9.42 -12.63
N LYS A 173 -22.31 -10.47 -12.35
CA LYS A 173 -21.78 -11.43 -13.33
C LYS A 173 -20.92 -10.79 -14.43
N ARG A 174 -20.29 -9.65 -14.14
CA ARG A 174 -19.36 -8.96 -15.06
C ARG A 174 -17.91 -9.29 -14.67
N ASN A 175 -17.49 -10.50 -15.01
CA ASN A 175 -16.17 -11.02 -14.65
C ASN A 175 -15.03 -10.21 -15.28
N ASP A 176 -15.22 -9.75 -16.52
CA ASP A 176 -14.32 -8.84 -17.24
C ASP A 176 -14.05 -7.54 -16.46
N ALA A 177 -15.11 -6.86 -16.02
CA ALA A 177 -15.02 -5.64 -15.25
C ALA A 177 -14.43 -5.89 -13.86
N ALA A 178 -14.80 -6.99 -13.19
CA ALA A 178 -14.26 -7.37 -11.89
C ALA A 178 -12.75 -7.62 -11.96
N VAL A 179 -12.29 -8.45 -12.91
CA VAL A 179 -10.86 -8.75 -13.11
C VAL A 179 -10.08 -7.50 -13.50
N ALA A 180 -10.64 -6.61 -14.32
CA ALA A 180 -10.02 -5.33 -14.65
C ALA A 180 -9.82 -4.44 -13.40
N LEU A 181 -10.84 -4.30 -12.54
CA LEU A 181 -10.75 -3.53 -11.30
C LEU A 181 -9.78 -4.13 -10.29
N LEU A 182 -9.75 -5.47 -10.17
CA LEU A 182 -8.77 -6.18 -9.35
C LEU A 182 -7.34 -5.97 -9.87
N SER A 183 -7.13 -5.96 -11.19
CA SER A 183 -5.81 -5.67 -11.76
C SER A 183 -5.35 -4.24 -11.46
N ILE A 184 -6.28 -3.28 -11.36
CA ILE A 184 -5.98 -1.91 -10.94
C ILE A 184 -5.61 -1.88 -9.45
N ALA A 185 -6.35 -2.58 -8.60
CA ALA A 185 -6.04 -2.69 -7.17
C ALA A 185 -4.64 -3.31 -6.93
N ALA A 186 -4.32 -4.38 -7.66
CA ALA A 186 -3.01 -5.02 -7.60
C ALA A 186 -1.88 -4.09 -8.07
N GLU A 187 -2.09 -3.34 -9.17
CA GLU A 187 -1.10 -2.37 -9.64
C GLU A 187 -0.90 -1.23 -8.63
N ALA A 188 -1.98 -0.67 -8.09
CA ALA A 188 -1.90 0.38 -7.09
C ALA A 188 -1.12 -0.08 -5.85
N THR A 189 -1.40 -1.29 -5.37
CA THR A 189 -0.67 -1.92 -4.27
C THR A 189 0.82 -2.08 -4.59
N LEU A 190 1.17 -2.62 -5.76
CA LEU A 190 2.57 -2.77 -6.18
C LEU A 190 3.30 -1.44 -6.31
N ARG A 191 2.59 -0.40 -6.76
CA ARG A 191 3.15 0.96 -6.85
C ARG A 191 3.54 1.48 -5.48
N ASP A 192 2.65 1.36 -4.50
CA ASP A 192 2.93 1.78 -3.13
C ASP A 192 4.07 0.96 -2.51
N VAL A 193 4.04 -0.37 -2.69
CA VAL A 193 5.12 -1.26 -2.22
C VAL A 193 6.45 -0.82 -2.81
N LEU A 194 6.56 -0.72 -4.14
CA LEU A 194 7.83 -0.40 -4.79
C LEU A 194 8.29 1.05 -4.54
N SER A 195 7.34 1.97 -4.30
CA SER A 195 7.67 3.33 -3.87
C SER A 195 8.41 3.33 -2.52
N SER A 196 8.04 2.44 -1.59
CA SER A 196 8.79 2.28 -0.32
C SER A 196 10.22 1.78 -0.52
N TYR A 197 10.51 1.15 -1.67
CA TYR A 197 11.86 0.72 -2.09
C TYR A 197 12.56 1.73 -3.01
N GLY A 198 12.06 2.97 -3.13
CA GLY A 198 12.70 4.04 -3.89
C GLY A 198 12.43 4.04 -5.40
N TYR A 199 11.50 3.21 -5.88
CA TYR A 199 11.08 3.22 -7.29
C TYR A 199 10.00 4.28 -7.55
N SER A 200 10.03 4.89 -8.74
CA SER A 200 8.99 5.82 -9.18
C SER A 200 8.21 5.32 -10.39
N PHE A 201 6.95 5.74 -10.46
CA PHE A 201 6.03 5.47 -11.57
C PHE A 201 5.68 6.73 -12.37
N THR A 202 6.39 7.83 -12.15
CA THR A 202 6.29 9.04 -12.98
C THR A 202 6.78 8.73 -14.40
N ARG A 203 6.02 9.16 -15.42
CA ARG A 203 6.41 8.96 -16.82
C ARG A 203 7.75 9.65 -17.11
N GLY A 204 8.73 8.86 -17.57
CA GLY A 204 10.06 9.34 -17.94
C GLY A 204 11.14 8.26 -17.84
N ALA A 205 12.32 8.54 -18.38
CA ALA A 205 13.50 7.73 -18.12
C ALA A 205 13.93 7.90 -16.65
N GLY A 206 14.45 6.83 -16.04
CA GLY A 206 15.03 6.89 -14.71
C GLY A 206 16.06 8.00 -14.62
N THR A 207 16.04 8.77 -13.54
CA THR A 207 17.04 9.83 -13.36
C THR A 207 18.32 9.20 -12.80
N LYS A 208 19.47 9.69 -13.24
CA LYS A 208 20.76 9.37 -12.62
C LYS A 208 21.00 10.29 -11.43
N ASP A 209 21.88 9.87 -10.53
CA ASP A 209 22.38 10.74 -9.47
C ASP A 209 22.94 12.03 -10.06
N VAL A 210 22.57 13.15 -9.44
CA VAL A 210 23.14 14.46 -9.73
C VAL A 210 24.09 14.78 -8.60
N TYR A 211 25.38 14.71 -8.91
CA TYR A 211 26.45 15.09 -7.99
C TYR A 211 26.54 16.60 -7.86
N ALA A 212 26.87 17.06 -6.65
CA ALA A 212 27.04 18.48 -6.35
C ALA A 212 28.18 19.09 -7.17
N TYR A 213 28.08 20.37 -7.50
CA TYR A 213 29.18 21.08 -8.14
C TYR A 213 30.33 21.31 -7.16
N SER A 214 31.53 20.88 -7.53
CA SER A 214 32.78 21.32 -6.90
C SER A 214 33.17 22.69 -7.43
N ARG A 215 33.48 23.64 -6.54
CA ARG A 215 33.90 24.99 -6.91
C ARG A 215 35.40 25.04 -7.10
N ALA A 216 35.84 25.65 -8.18
CA ALA A 216 37.25 25.85 -8.47
C ALA A 216 37.52 27.25 -9.02
N GLN A 217 38.71 27.76 -8.74
CA GLN A 217 39.25 28.98 -9.33
C GLN A 217 40.35 28.60 -10.33
N VAL A 218 40.32 29.24 -11.51
CA VAL A 218 41.38 29.09 -12.51
C VAL A 218 42.22 30.36 -12.55
N THR A 219 43.53 30.20 -12.42
CA THR A 219 44.51 31.28 -12.58
C THR A 219 45.48 30.92 -13.70
N ALA A 220 46.09 31.91 -14.33
CA ALA A 220 47.07 31.68 -15.39
C ALA A 220 48.49 31.86 -14.85
N ASP A 221 49.33 30.85 -15.04
CA ASP A 221 50.78 31.00 -14.96
C ASP A 221 51.29 31.30 -16.37
N VAL A 222 51.41 32.60 -16.66
CA VAL A 222 51.83 33.09 -17.97
C VAL A 222 53.29 32.70 -18.29
N LYS A 223 54.13 32.49 -17.28
CA LYS A 223 55.53 32.09 -17.48
C LYS A 223 55.65 30.62 -17.82
N ALA A 224 54.83 29.77 -17.20
CA ALA A 224 54.75 28.35 -17.52
C ALA A 224 53.85 28.05 -18.73
N GLY A 225 53.13 29.05 -19.26
CA GLY A 225 52.14 28.86 -20.33
C GLY A 225 50.99 27.93 -19.92
N ALA A 226 50.63 27.93 -18.63
CA ALA A 226 49.72 26.96 -18.04
C ALA A 226 48.55 27.62 -17.31
N TYR A 227 47.44 26.90 -17.21
CA TYR A 227 46.35 27.25 -16.32
C TYR A 227 46.44 26.40 -15.05
N ILE A 228 46.31 27.05 -13.89
CA ILE A 228 46.29 26.42 -12.58
C ILE A 228 44.86 26.40 -12.08
N VAL A 229 44.34 25.21 -11.83
CA VAL A 229 43.01 25.00 -11.22
C VAL A 229 43.19 24.74 -9.73
N LYS A 230 42.49 25.52 -8.89
CA LYS A 230 42.46 25.33 -7.44
C LYS A 230 41.04 25.08 -6.98
N PHE A 231 40.78 23.91 -6.40
CA PHE A 231 39.49 23.57 -5.80
C PHE A 231 39.34 24.24 -4.43
N HIS A 232 38.14 24.74 -4.15
CA HIS A 232 37.76 25.32 -2.85
C HIS A 232 37.22 24.29 -1.88
N ASP A 233 36.54 23.28 -2.43
CA ASP A 233 35.98 22.17 -1.67
C ASP A 233 37.02 21.04 -1.58
N GLU A 234 37.00 20.27 -0.50
CA GLU A 234 37.89 19.11 -0.33
C GLU A 234 37.48 17.99 -1.29
N MET A 235 38.44 17.51 -2.08
CA MET A 235 38.21 16.41 -3.03
C MET A 235 38.47 15.07 -2.33
N PRO A 236 37.77 13.98 -2.69
CA PRO A 236 37.98 12.67 -2.10
C PRO A 236 39.44 12.19 -2.14
N LEU A 237 40.19 12.54 -3.18
CA LEU A 237 41.62 12.31 -3.29
C LEU A 237 42.39 13.63 -3.44
N GLY A 238 43.51 13.73 -2.72
CA GLY A 238 44.37 14.90 -2.74
C GLY A 238 45.44 14.82 -3.84
N VAL A 239 46.13 15.95 -4.05
CA VAL A 239 47.22 16.04 -5.05
C VAL A 239 48.33 15.01 -4.79
N ASN A 240 48.58 14.66 -3.53
CA ASN A 240 49.59 13.66 -3.16
C ASN A 240 49.22 12.24 -3.61
N ASP A 241 47.93 11.96 -3.80
CA ASP A 241 47.42 10.66 -4.22
C ASP A 241 47.44 10.50 -5.75
N PHE A 242 47.70 11.59 -6.49
CA PHE A 242 47.65 11.60 -7.95
C PHE A 242 48.67 10.64 -8.57
N SER A 243 49.91 10.66 -8.05
CA SER A 243 50.99 9.79 -8.53
C SER A 243 50.67 8.30 -8.32
N SER A 244 49.99 7.94 -7.24
CA SER A 244 49.50 6.57 -7.02
C SER A 244 48.34 6.20 -7.95
N SER A 245 47.40 7.13 -8.20
CA SER A 245 46.25 6.87 -9.09
C SER A 245 46.67 6.67 -10.56
N PHE A 246 47.75 7.31 -11.00
CA PHE A 246 48.17 7.31 -12.42
C PHE A 246 49.61 6.87 -12.67
N SER A 247 50.27 6.27 -11.68
CA SER A 247 51.68 5.82 -11.79
C SER A 247 52.65 6.93 -12.27
N GLY A 248 52.36 8.18 -11.90
CA GLY A 248 53.14 9.35 -12.32
C GLY A 248 53.02 9.73 -13.81
N ALA A 249 52.15 9.06 -14.58
CA ALA A 249 51.91 9.39 -15.98
C ALA A 249 50.98 10.61 -16.13
N PRO A 250 51.14 11.42 -17.19
CA PRO A 250 50.17 12.46 -17.52
C PRO A 250 48.81 11.86 -17.88
N VAL A 251 47.74 12.50 -17.43
CA VAL A 251 46.36 12.09 -17.72
C VAL A 251 45.81 12.91 -18.87
N GLU A 252 45.42 12.24 -19.95
CA GLU A 252 44.76 12.90 -21.08
C GLU A 252 43.26 13.10 -20.78
N ILE A 253 42.79 14.33 -20.99
CA ILE A 253 41.38 14.70 -20.84
C ILE A 253 40.84 15.29 -22.14
N LYS A 254 39.56 15.04 -22.43
CA LYS A 254 38.90 15.58 -23.64
C LYS A 254 37.83 16.58 -23.23
N LEU A 255 37.90 17.78 -23.79
CA LEU A 255 36.99 18.89 -23.52
C LEU A 255 36.11 19.19 -24.73
N LYS A 256 34.80 19.26 -24.53
CA LYS A 256 33.81 19.62 -25.56
C LYS A 256 32.88 20.71 -25.06
N ARG A 257 32.54 21.69 -25.90
CA ARG A 257 31.49 22.66 -25.59
C ARG A 257 30.11 22.01 -25.78
N ALA A 258 29.20 22.23 -24.84
CA ALA A 258 27.82 21.75 -24.88
C ALA A 258 26.86 22.89 -24.56
N LEU A 259 25.91 23.15 -25.46
CA LEU A 259 24.81 24.09 -25.22
C LEU A 259 23.73 23.36 -24.41
N LYS A 260 23.44 23.84 -23.20
CA LYS A 260 22.47 23.19 -22.30
C LYS A 260 21.04 23.71 -22.43
N ASN A 261 20.82 24.86 -23.06
CA ASN A 261 19.49 25.46 -23.24
C ASN A 261 19.19 25.77 -24.72
N ILE A 262 17.93 25.58 -25.11
CA ILE A 262 17.40 25.93 -26.44
C ILE A 262 17.54 27.44 -26.71
N SER A 263 17.57 28.28 -25.65
CA SER A 263 17.79 29.73 -25.74
C SER A 263 19.26 30.16 -25.86
N GLY A 264 20.22 29.22 -25.88
CA GLY A 264 21.65 29.52 -26.14
C GLY A 264 22.41 30.26 -25.04
N SER A 265 21.77 30.59 -23.91
CA SER A 265 22.36 31.47 -22.88
C SER A 265 23.40 30.82 -21.96
N ARG A 266 23.55 29.48 -21.99
CA ARG A 266 24.52 28.76 -21.14
C ARG A 266 25.29 27.72 -21.94
N ILE A 267 26.60 27.96 -22.07
CA ILE A 267 27.58 26.99 -22.59
C ILE A 267 28.22 26.29 -21.40
N CYS A 268 28.15 24.96 -21.39
CA CYS A 268 28.89 24.11 -20.46
C CYS A 268 30.08 23.49 -21.18
N LEU A 269 31.14 23.19 -20.43
CA LEU A 269 32.21 22.31 -20.90
C LEU A 269 31.93 20.91 -20.37
N ASN A 270 31.80 19.95 -21.29
CA ASN A 270 31.81 18.55 -20.95
C ASN A 270 33.25 18.06 -20.96
N LEU A 271 33.65 17.46 -19.85
CA LEU A 271 34.94 16.85 -19.66
C LEU A 271 34.78 15.32 -19.72
N ALA A 272 35.55 14.66 -20.58
CA ALA A 272 35.71 13.21 -20.55
C ALA A 272 37.10 12.89 -19.99
N VAL A 273 37.11 12.12 -18.90
CA VAL A 273 38.31 11.75 -18.12
C VAL A 273 38.30 10.26 -17.84
N PRO A 274 39.46 9.65 -17.52
CA PRO A 274 39.51 8.31 -16.93
C PRO A 274 38.81 8.27 -15.57
N ASP A 275 38.17 7.15 -15.22
CA ASP A 275 37.36 7.03 -13.99
C ASP A 275 38.12 7.39 -12.71
N ALA A 276 39.39 6.97 -12.61
CA ALA A 276 40.25 7.29 -11.47
C ALA A 276 40.51 8.80 -11.27
N PHE A 277 40.17 9.65 -12.24
CA PHE A 277 40.35 11.10 -12.17
C PHE A 277 39.16 11.81 -11.51
N LEU A 278 38.00 11.16 -11.44
CA LEU A 278 36.76 11.74 -10.91
C LEU A 278 36.94 12.19 -9.46
N ASP A 279 37.57 11.36 -8.63
CA ASP A 279 37.78 11.63 -7.21
C ASP A 279 38.83 12.71 -6.91
N HIS A 280 39.60 13.12 -7.92
CA HIS A 280 40.56 14.23 -7.80
C HIS A 280 39.94 15.59 -8.15
N TRP A 281 38.86 15.61 -8.95
CA TRP A 281 38.31 16.82 -9.58
C TRP A 281 36.80 17.02 -9.35
N SER A 282 36.15 16.09 -8.66
CA SER A 282 34.73 16.15 -8.33
C SER A 282 34.45 15.53 -6.96
N THR A 283 33.31 15.90 -6.37
CA THR A 283 32.85 15.30 -5.12
C THR A 283 31.95 14.09 -5.38
N ALA A 284 32.04 13.09 -4.51
CA ALA A 284 31.08 11.99 -4.46
C ALA A 284 29.73 12.38 -3.80
N THR A 285 29.59 13.64 -3.35
CA THR A 285 28.36 14.14 -2.73
C THR A 285 27.23 14.19 -3.74
N VAL A 286 26.20 13.38 -3.53
CA VAL A 286 24.98 13.38 -4.34
C VAL A 286 24.04 14.48 -3.84
N GLU A 287 23.77 15.49 -4.68
CA GLU A 287 22.81 16.57 -4.39
C GLU A 287 21.36 16.10 -4.61
N LYS A 288 21.15 15.24 -5.62
CA LYS A 288 19.85 14.63 -5.90
C LYS A 288 20.04 13.19 -6.33
N LEU A 289 19.44 12.26 -5.58
CA LEU A 289 19.43 10.85 -5.93
C LEU A 289 18.67 10.61 -7.25
N GLY A 290 19.22 9.72 -8.04
CA GLY A 290 18.58 9.11 -9.18
C GLY A 290 17.38 8.29 -8.72
N VAL A 291 16.33 8.27 -9.54
CA VAL A 291 15.12 7.52 -9.25
C VAL A 291 14.89 6.57 -10.41
N SER A 292 14.92 5.27 -10.12
CA SER A 292 14.60 4.23 -11.09
C SER A 292 13.12 4.30 -11.44
N THR A 293 12.80 4.47 -12.72
CA THR A 293 11.40 4.48 -13.18
C THR A 293 10.94 3.08 -13.59
N VAL A 294 9.69 2.76 -13.27
CA VAL A 294 9.06 1.47 -13.59
C VAL A 294 8.07 1.63 -14.75
N GLY A 295 8.27 0.89 -15.83
CA GLY A 295 7.56 1.05 -17.11
C GLY A 295 6.15 0.47 -17.21
N GLY A 296 5.54 -0.02 -16.12
CA GLY A 296 4.18 -0.59 -16.11
C GLY A 296 4.03 -1.81 -15.19
N LEU A 297 2.84 -2.42 -15.14
CA LEU A 297 2.54 -3.52 -14.20
C LEU A 297 3.45 -4.74 -14.38
N GLY A 298 3.73 -5.18 -15.62
CA GLY A 298 4.62 -6.30 -15.87
C GLY A 298 6.05 -6.06 -15.37
N ALA A 299 6.57 -4.84 -15.56
CA ALA A 299 7.86 -4.43 -15.02
C ALA A 299 7.84 -4.35 -13.49
N ALA A 300 6.76 -3.82 -12.91
CA ALA A 300 6.56 -3.76 -11.46
C ALA A 300 6.57 -5.16 -10.83
N LEU A 301 5.80 -6.11 -11.37
CA LEU A 301 5.79 -7.50 -10.92
C LEU A 301 7.18 -8.13 -11.02
N LYS A 302 7.89 -7.94 -12.14
CA LYS A 302 9.25 -8.46 -12.33
C LYS A 302 10.23 -7.90 -11.29
N ILE A 303 10.16 -6.60 -11.00
CA ILE A 303 11.02 -5.95 -9.99
C ILE A 303 10.66 -6.48 -8.60
N ALA A 304 9.37 -6.48 -8.26
CA ALA A 304 8.88 -6.91 -6.95
C ALA A 304 9.23 -8.36 -6.63
N ARG A 305 9.19 -9.26 -7.63
CA ARG A 305 9.53 -10.68 -7.45
C ARG A 305 11.03 -10.96 -7.54
N ASN A 306 11.73 -10.39 -8.53
CA ASN A 306 13.07 -10.86 -8.90
C ASN A 306 14.21 -9.92 -8.49
N GLN A 307 13.94 -8.64 -8.26
CA GLN A 307 14.98 -7.67 -7.87
C GLN A 307 14.91 -7.38 -6.38
N VAL A 308 13.72 -7.01 -5.91
CA VAL A 308 13.47 -6.64 -4.51
C VAL A 308 13.05 -7.85 -3.67
N ALA A 309 12.46 -8.87 -4.31
CA ALA A 309 11.93 -10.06 -3.66
C ALA A 309 10.90 -9.77 -2.54
N CYS A 310 10.15 -8.66 -2.67
CA CYS A 310 9.10 -8.28 -1.72
C CYS A 310 7.75 -8.98 -1.98
N VAL A 311 7.58 -9.59 -3.16
CA VAL A 311 6.40 -10.39 -3.51
C VAL A 311 6.82 -11.82 -3.83
N THR A 312 6.32 -12.76 -3.04
CA THR A 312 6.59 -14.20 -3.20
C THR A 312 5.45 -14.92 -3.94
N ALA A 313 5.67 -16.19 -4.28
CA ALA A 313 4.61 -17.05 -4.84
C ALA A 313 3.49 -17.34 -3.81
N GLU A 314 3.82 -17.31 -2.52
CA GLU A 314 2.83 -17.46 -1.44
C GLU A 314 1.93 -16.25 -1.32
N ASP A 315 2.45 -15.04 -1.58
CA ASP A 315 1.66 -13.81 -1.59
C ASP A 315 0.67 -13.79 -2.76
N LEU A 316 1.18 -14.02 -3.96
CA LEU A 316 0.44 -14.08 -5.20
C LEU A 316 1.05 -15.17 -6.09
N ALA A 317 0.23 -16.16 -6.47
CA ALA A 317 0.66 -17.23 -7.36
C ALA A 317 1.17 -16.65 -8.69
N SER A 318 2.29 -17.17 -9.18
CA SER A 318 2.95 -16.59 -10.35
C SER A 318 2.12 -16.71 -11.64
N ASP A 319 1.15 -17.62 -11.68
CA ASP A 319 0.26 -17.82 -12.83
C ASP A 319 -0.73 -16.67 -13.00
N PHE A 320 -1.05 -15.93 -11.94
CA PHE A 320 -1.88 -14.75 -12.06
C PHE A 320 -1.14 -13.54 -12.63
N ASP A 321 0.20 -13.57 -12.74
CA ASP A 321 0.97 -12.48 -13.36
C ASP A 321 0.63 -12.31 -14.84
N GLU A 322 0.40 -13.40 -15.59
CA GLU A 322 0.03 -13.31 -17.00
C GLU A 322 -1.40 -12.81 -17.20
N VAL A 323 -2.33 -13.16 -16.31
CA VAL A 323 -3.70 -12.62 -16.32
C VAL A 323 -3.65 -11.11 -16.04
N LEU A 324 -2.93 -10.69 -15.00
CA LEU A 324 -2.74 -9.28 -14.65
C LEU A 324 -2.14 -8.48 -15.81
N GLN A 325 -1.10 -9.01 -16.45
CA GLN A 325 -0.45 -8.36 -17.60
C GLN A 325 -1.38 -8.31 -18.82
N ALA A 326 -2.04 -9.42 -19.16
CA ALA A 326 -2.95 -9.49 -20.29
C ALA A 326 -4.11 -8.49 -20.15
N VAL A 327 -4.67 -8.35 -18.94
CA VAL A 327 -5.78 -7.43 -18.69
C VAL A 327 -5.30 -5.97 -18.69
N ARG A 328 -4.17 -5.64 -18.02
CA ARG A 328 -3.64 -4.27 -18.00
C ARG A 328 -3.20 -3.76 -19.36
N ASN A 329 -2.59 -4.61 -20.18
CA ASN A 329 -2.17 -4.23 -21.53
C ASN A 329 -3.36 -3.92 -22.46
N ASN A 330 -4.55 -4.41 -22.11
CA ASN A 330 -5.75 -4.33 -22.93
C ASN A 330 -6.90 -3.53 -22.27
N LEU A 331 -6.65 -2.84 -21.16
CA LEU A 331 -7.69 -2.31 -20.25
C LEU A 331 -8.56 -1.20 -20.84
N VAL A 332 -8.17 -0.63 -21.99
CA VAL A 332 -8.98 0.35 -22.74
C VAL A 332 -9.85 -0.33 -23.81
N HIS A 333 -9.47 -1.55 -24.22
CA HIS A 333 -10.09 -2.30 -25.31
C HIS A 333 -9.98 -3.80 -25.04
N LEU A 334 -10.84 -4.36 -24.17
CA LEU A 334 -11.15 -5.80 -24.16
C LEU A 334 -11.90 -6.18 -25.46
N SER A 335 -11.23 -5.93 -26.59
CA SER A 335 -11.64 -6.22 -27.94
C SER A 335 -11.53 -7.72 -28.20
N GLY A 336 -12.10 -8.19 -29.31
CA GLY A 336 -11.98 -9.60 -29.71
C GLY A 336 -10.52 -10.09 -29.77
N ALA A 337 -9.57 -9.21 -30.15
CA ALA A 337 -8.15 -9.53 -30.16
C ALA A 337 -7.57 -9.66 -28.74
N ALA A 338 -7.91 -8.74 -27.84
CA ALA A 338 -7.48 -8.80 -26.44
C ALA A 338 -7.98 -10.06 -25.72
N LEU A 339 -9.24 -10.45 -25.97
CA LEU A 339 -9.83 -11.66 -25.41
C LEU A 339 -9.15 -12.95 -25.90
N ASN A 340 -8.48 -12.90 -27.04
CA ASN A 340 -7.73 -14.03 -27.60
C ASN A 340 -6.24 -14.01 -27.18
N THR A 341 -5.86 -13.15 -26.23
CA THR A 341 -4.50 -13.15 -25.67
C THR A 341 -4.21 -14.51 -25.03
N PRO A 342 -3.16 -15.23 -25.45
CA PRO A 342 -2.80 -16.52 -24.85
C PRO A 342 -2.40 -16.38 -23.39
N LEU A 343 -2.76 -17.38 -22.58
CA LEU A 343 -2.38 -17.53 -21.17
C LEU A 343 -1.68 -18.89 -20.99
N PRO A 344 -0.39 -19.00 -21.37
CA PRO A 344 0.31 -20.28 -21.47
C PRO A 344 0.38 -21.08 -20.17
N ARG A 345 0.34 -20.42 -19.00
CA ARG A 345 0.39 -21.13 -17.72
C ARG A 345 -0.90 -21.88 -17.40
N PHE A 346 -2.00 -21.55 -18.08
CA PHE A 346 -3.29 -22.25 -17.96
C PHE A 346 -3.50 -23.31 -19.05
N ASP A 347 -2.52 -23.55 -19.93
CA ASP A 347 -2.64 -24.59 -20.98
C ASP A 347 -2.84 -26.01 -20.43
N VAL A 348 -2.48 -26.23 -19.16
CA VAL A 348 -2.76 -27.49 -18.42
C VAL A 348 -4.26 -27.78 -18.29
N ILE A 349 -5.12 -26.75 -18.33
CA ILE A 349 -6.57 -26.89 -18.28
C ILE A 349 -7.12 -27.23 -19.67
N LYS A 350 -6.64 -26.51 -20.69
CA LYS A 350 -7.05 -26.66 -22.09
C LYS A 350 -5.96 -26.09 -22.98
N SER A 351 -5.52 -26.87 -23.97
CA SER A 351 -4.53 -26.42 -24.96
C SER A 351 -5.01 -25.15 -25.68
N GLY A 352 -4.14 -24.14 -25.74
CA GLY A 352 -4.46 -22.85 -26.36
C GLY A 352 -5.37 -22.01 -25.49
N PHE A 353 -5.17 -22.05 -24.17
CA PHE A 353 -5.96 -21.29 -23.20
C PHE A 353 -5.78 -19.79 -23.43
N VAL A 354 -6.88 -19.04 -23.46
CA VAL A 354 -6.87 -17.59 -23.70
C VAL A 354 -7.58 -16.82 -22.59
N LEU A 355 -7.37 -15.51 -22.55
CA LEU A 355 -8.03 -14.61 -21.59
C LEU A 355 -9.56 -14.77 -21.56
N ARG A 356 -10.20 -15.00 -22.72
CA ARG A 356 -11.65 -15.27 -22.77
C ARG A 356 -12.04 -16.51 -21.98
N ASP A 357 -11.28 -17.59 -22.11
CA ASP A 357 -11.54 -18.84 -21.40
C ASP A 357 -11.45 -18.59 -19.87
N PHE A 358 -10.44 -17.83 -19.44
CA PHE A 358 -10.31 -17.40 -18.04
C PHE A 358 -11.53 -16.64 -17.53
N LEU A 359 -11.98 -15.62 -18.27
CA LEU A 359 -13.07 -14.74 -17.84
C LEU A 359 -14.44 -15.44 -17.83
N MET A 360 -14.59 -16.49 -18.63
CA MET A 360 -15.81 -17.32 -18.70
C MET A 360 -15.82 -18.41 -17.63
N ASP A 361 -14.68 -18.75 -17.03
CA ASP A 361 -14.58 -19.72 -15.94
C ASP A 361 -14.78 -19.02 -14.57
N ASP A 362 -15.97 -19.23 -13.99
CA ASP A 362 -16.33 -18.61 -12.72
C ASP A 362 -15.47 -19.06 -11.53
N LEU A 363 -14.88 -20.26 -11.57
CA LEU A 363 -14.00 -20.77 -10.52
C LEU A 363 -12.62 -20.11 -10.61
N LEU A 364 -12.04 -20.02 -11.81
CA LEU A 364 -10.77 -19.32 -12.00
C LEU A 364 -10.87 -17.84 -11.64
N VAL A 365 -11.98 -17.18 -12.01
CA VAL A 365 -12.24 -15.79 -11.61
C VAL A 365 -12.39 -15.68 -10.09
N GLN A 366 -13.03 -16.65 -9.44
CA GLN A 366 -13.14 -16.66 -7.99
C GLN A 366 -11.78 -16.80 -7.29
N ASP A 367 -10.93 -17.72 -7.77
CA ASP A 367 -9.58 -17.91 -7.23
C ASP A 367 -8.75 -16.64 -7.42
N PHE A 368 -8.89 -15.98 -8.56
CA PHE A 368 -8.26 -14.68 -8.82
C PHE A 368 -8.73 -13.61 -7.84
N VAL A 369 -10.04 -13.50 -7.60
CA VAL A 369 -10.59 -12.53 -6.64
C VAL A 369 -10.03 -12.76 -5.25
N ALA A 370 -10.03 -14.01 -4.77
CA ALA A 370 -9.48 -14.37 -3.47
C ALA A 370 -7.98 -14.06 -3.39
N ALA A 371 -7.21 -14.42 -4.43
CA ALA A 371 -5.77 -14.20 -4.49
C ALA A 371 -5.41 -12.71 -4.46
N ILE A 372 -6.08 -11.87 -5.26
CA ILE A 372 -5.80 -10.42 -5.30
C ILE A 372 -6.21 -9.75 -3.98
N SER A 373 -7.36 -10.10 -3.42
CA SER A 373 -7.81 -9.50 -2.14
C SER A 373 -6.86 -9.81 -0.99
N ARG A 374 -6.39 -11.07 -0.92
CA ARG A 374 -5.37 -11.48 0.04
C ARG A 374 -4.04 -10.79 -0.21
N PHE A 375 -3.59 -10.73 -1.46
CA PHE A 375 -2.36 -10.05 -1.86
C PHE A 375 -2.34 -8.59 -1.39
N VAL A 376 -3.42 -7.83 -1.62
CA VAL A 376 -3.56 -6.44 -1.16
C VAL A 376 -3.34 -6.35 0.34
N SER A 377 -4.09 -7.12 1.12
CA SER A 377 -4.01 -7.06 2.59
C SER A 377 -2.62 -7.41 3.10
N VAL A 378 -2.04 -8.52 2.62
CA VAL A 378 -0.71 -8.98 3.03
C VAL A 378 0.36 -7.94 2.74
N GLN A 379 0.34 -7.32 1.56
CA GLN A 379 1.37 -6.33 1.20
C GLN A 379 1.27 -5.06 2.05
N TYR A 380 0.07 -4.53 2.29
CA TYR A 380 -0.07 -3.35 3.15
C TYR A 380 0.26 -3.66 4.62
N VAL A 381 -0.05 -4.86 5.11
CA VAL A 381 0.34 -5.28 6.47
C VAL A 381 1.86 -5.39 6.59
N LYS A 382 2.55 -5.96 5.60
CA LYS A 382 4.03 -5.99 5.54
C LYS A 382 4.62 -4.58 5.51
N LEU A 383 4.06 -3.67 4.72
CA LEU A 383 4.49 -2.27 4.66
C LEU A 383 4.30 -1.54 6.00
N ARG A 384 3.16 -1.75 6.67
CA ARG A 384 2.90 -1.18 8.00
C ARG A 384 3.82 -1.74 9.07
N SER A 385 4.07 -3.06 9.05
CA SER A 385 4.92 -3.73 10.03
C SER A 385 6.39 -3.32 9.91
N SER A 386 6.87 -2.98 8.70
CA SER A 386 8.24 -2.49 8.47
C SER A 386 8.43 -1.00 8.77
N GLY A 387 7.37 -0.27 9.11
CA GLY A 387 7.43 1.17 9.41
C GLY A 387 7.68 2.07 8.19
N THR A 388 7.62 1.54 6.97
CA THR A 388 7.98 2.24 5.73
C THR A 388 6.82 3.02 5.08
N LEU A 389 5.59 2.82 5.55
CA LEU A 389 4.43 3.58 5.09
C LEU A 389 4.13 4.74 6.07
N HIS A 390 4.63 5.94 5.77
CA HIS A 390 4.20 7.15 6.47
C HIS A 390 2.91 7.68 5.84
N THR A 391 1.86 7.83 6.65
CA THR A 391 0.55 8.39 6.23
C THR A 391 0.61 9.85 5.89
#